data_AF-A0A7X8X3Y9-F1
#
_entry.id   AF-A0A7X8X3Y9-F1
#
_cell.length_a   1.000
_cell.length_b   1.000
_cell.length_c   1.000
_cell.angle_alpha   90.00
_cell.angle_beta   90.00
_cell.angle_gamma   90.00
#
_symmetry.space_group_name_H-M   'P 1'
#
loop_
_entity.id
_entity.type
_entity.pdbx_description
1 polymer ?
#
loop_
_entity_poly.entity_id
_entity_poly.type
_entity_poly.pdbx_seq_one_letter_code
_entity_poly.pdbx_strand_id
1 'polypeptide(L)' 'TFNEDGTVKSTAELKELFTNAGLTKEDEIVTYCTKGIRSAHMALLMRMVGFEKARNYDGSFYEWAGDPSLPLE' A
#
# COMPACT_ATOMS: atom_id res chain seq x y z
N THR A 1 0.38 9.66 4.40
CA THR A 1 -0.51 9.91 3.25
C THR A 1 -1.61 10.92 3.55
N PHE A 2 -1.78 11.35 4.80
CA PHE A 2 -2.74 12.40 5.19
C PHE A 2 -1.99 13.68 5.60
N ASN A 3 -2.70 14.80 5.53
CA ASN A 3 -2.35 16.07 6.16
C ASN A 3 -2.81 16.08 7.63
N GLU A 4 -2.42 17.10 8.38
CA GLU A 4 -2.79 17.24 9.80
C GLU A 4 -4.31 17.40 10.00
N ASP A 5 -5.00 17.96 9.01
CA ASP A 5 -6.47 18.12 9.01
C ASP A 5 -7.23 16.83 8.62
N GLY A 6 -6.51 15.72 8.38
CA GLY A 6 -7.09 14.44 7.99
C GLY A 6 -7.42 14.31 6.49
N THR A 7 -7.18 15.35 5.68
CA THR A 7 -7.33 15.24 4.22
C THR A 7 -6.20 14.42 3.61
N VAL A 8 -6.44 13.83 2.45
CA VAL A 8 -5.41 13.11 1.69
C VAL A 8 -4.42 14.11 1.11
N LYS A 9 -3.12 13.77 1.18
CA LYS A 9 -2.05 14.56 0.55
C LYS A 9 -2.29 14.75 -0.94
N SER A 10 -1.76 15.84 -1.50
CA SER A 10 -1.88 16.09 -2.93
C SER A 10 -1.20 14.98 -3.75
N THR A 11 -1.61 14.84 -5.01
CA THR A 11 -1.01 13.86 -5.93
C THR A 11 0.50 14.06 -6.11
N ALA A 12 0.98 15.30 -6.07
CA ALA A 12 2.39 15.64 -6.14
C ALA A 12 3.16 15.13 -4.91
N GLU A 13 2.66 15.41 -3.70
CA GLU A 13 3.26 14.91 -2.46
C GLU A 13 3.24 13.39 -2.35
N LEU A 14 2.13 12.75 -2.78
CA LEU A 14 2.03 11.29 -2.78
C LEU A 14 3.02 10.66 -3.77
N LYS A 15 3.15 11.24 -4.97
CA LYS A 15 4.14 10.76 -5.95
C LYS A 15 5.55 10.88 -5.40
N GLU A 16 5.90 12.02 -4.82
CA GLU A 16 7.20 12.25 -4.20
C GLU A 16 7.46 11.27 -3.05
N LEU A 17 6.47 11.05 -2.18
CA LEU A 17 6.55 10.09 -1.08
C LEU A 17 6.91 8.68 -1.56
N PHE A 18 6.25 8.20 -2.62
CA PHE A 18 6.51 6.85 -3.16
C PHE A 18 7.84 6.78 -3.90
N THR A 19 8.22 7.79 -4.68
CA THR A 19 9.52 7.80 -5.36
C THR A 19 10.69 7.91 -4.39
N ASN A 20 10.54 8.68 -3.30
CA ASN A 20 11.56 8.77 -2.24
C ASN A 20 11.70 7.46 -1.46
N ALA A 21 10.66 6.63 -1.45
CA ALA A 21 10.71 5.26 -0.94
C ALA A 21 11.36 4.27 -1.92
N GLY A 22 11.86 4.74 -3.07
CA GLY A 22 12.53 3.92 -4.08
C GLY A 22 11.57 3.22 -5.05
N LEU A 23 10.28 3.56 -5.05
CA LEU A 23 9.29 2.94 -5.93
C LEU A 23 9.21 3.64 -7.29
N THR A 24 9.01 2.85 -8.33
CA THR A 24 8.77 3.26 -9.71
C THR A 24 7.39 2.81 -10.19
N LYS A 25 6.88 3.41 -11.27
CA LYS A 25 5.53 3.09 -11.77
C LYS A 25 5.47 1.70 -12.40
N GLU A 26 6.62 1.14 -12.73
CA GLU A 26 6.82 -0.16 -13.36
C GLU A 26 6.76 -1.31 -12.35
N ASP A 27 6.94 -1.00 -11.06
CA ASP A 27 6.99 -1.98 -9.97
C ASP A 27 5.66 -2.72 -9.79
N GLU A 28 5.76 -4.01 -9.50
CA GLU A 28 4.64 -4.82 -9.03
C GLU A 28 4.50 -4.67 -7.51
N ILE A 29 3.55 -3.84 -7.06
CA ILE A 29 3.40 -3.50 -5.64
C ILE A 29 2.23 -4.27 -5.04
N VAL A 30 2.46 -4.95 -3.93
CA VAL A 30 1.41 -5.60 -3.14
C VAL A 30 1.42 -5.01 -1.73
N THR A 31 0.35 -4.30 -1.36
CA THR A 31 0.19 -3.72 -0.03
C THR A 31 -0.51 -4.73 0.88
N TYR A 32 -0.11 -4.76 2.17
CA TYR A 32 -0.77 -5.56 3.19
C TYR A 32 -0.84 -4.78 4.51
N CYS A 33 -1.77 -5.17 5.38
CA CYS A 33 -1.82 -4.69 6.75
C CYS A 33 -2.21 -5.84 7.68
N THR A 34 -3.13 -5.63 8.62
CA THR A 34 -3.68 -6.73 9.43
C THR A 34 -4.77 -7.50 8.69
N LYS A 35 -5.68 -6.81 8.00
CA LYS A 35 -6.88 -7.42 7.37
C LYS A 35 -7.39 -6.61 6.17
N GLY A 36 -6.49 -6.18 5.28
CA GLY A 36 -6.85 -5.55 4.01
C GLY A 36 -7.27 -4.06 4.05
N ILE A 37 -7.79 -3.53 5.15
CA ILE A 37 -8.42 -2.19 5.16
C ILE A 37 -7.43 -1.04 4.88
N ARG A 38 -6.34 -0.94 5.66
CA ARG A 38 -5.35 0.14 5.50
C ARG A 38 -4.53 -0.02 4.22
N SER A 39 -4.30 -1.28 3.81
CA SER A 39 -3.59 -1.61 2.58
C SER A 39 -4.41 -1.32 1.33
N ALA A 40 -5.74 -1.49 1.37
CA ALA A 40 -6.63 -1.07 0.30
C ALA A 40 -6.57 0.45 0.07
N HIS A 41 -6.59 1.25 1.15
CA HIS A 41 -6.35 2.70 1.08
C HIS A 41 -5.03 3.02 0.40
N MET A 42 -3.94 2.34 0.79
CA MET A 42 -2.63 2.56 0.19
C MET A 42 -2.60 2.21 -1.30
N ALA A 43 -3.15 1.05 -1.69
CA ALA A 43 -3.21 0.61 -3.09
C ALA A 43 -4.01 1.59 -3.95
N LEU A 44 -5.12 2.13 -3.42
CA LEU A 44 -5.90 3.15 -4.10
C LEU A 44 -5.09 4.43 -4.34
N LEU A 45 -4.40 4.96 -3.32
CA LEU A 45 -3.59 6.17 -3.46
C LEU A 45 -2.43 5.98 -4.44
N MET A 46 -1.76 4.83 -4.42
CA MET A 46 -0.71 4.48 -5.36
C MET A 46 -1.24 4.48 -6.81
N ARG A 47 -2.39 3.86 -7.05
CA ARG A 47 -3.04 3.86 -8.37
C ARG A 47 -3.43 5.27 -8.82
N MET A 48 -3.97 6.10 -7.93
CA MET A 48 -4.33 7.49 -8.24
C MET A 48 -3.15 8.34 -8.75
N VAL A 49 -1.91 7.98 -8.39
CA VAL A 49 -0.70 8.69 -8.85
C VAL A 49 0.11 7.91 -9.91
N GLY A 50 -0.50 6.88 -10.49
CA GLY A 50 -0.03 6.17 -11.69
C GLY A 50 0.80 4.92 -11.43
N PHE A 51 0.77 4.35 -10.22
CA PHE A 51 1.31 3.00 -9.94
C PHE A 51 0.22 1.96 -10.23
N GLU A 52 -0.09 1.75 -11.52
CA GLU A 52 -1.22 0.94 -11.99
C GLU A 52 -1.17 -0.52 -11.51
N LYS A 53 0.04 -1.03 -11.25
CA LYS A 53 0.30 -2.40 -10.82
C LYS A 53 0.17 -2.61 -9.32
N ALA A 54 -0.15 -1.57 -8.55
CA ALA A 54 -0.43 -1.71 -7.12
C ALA A 54 -1.69 -2.56 -6.89
N ARG A 55 -1.60 -3.52 -5.97
CA ARG A 55 -2.67 -4.44 -5.56
C ARG A 55 -2.77 -4.53 -4.04
N ASN A 56 -3.98 -4.70 -3.52
CA ASN A 56 -4.21 -4.99 -2.11
C ASN A 56 -4.22 -6.49 -1.88
N TYR A 57 -3.40 -6.96 -0.94
CA TYR A 57 -3.53 -8.29 -0.39
C TYR A 57 -4.54 -8.28 0.76
N ASP A 58 -5.79 -8.67 0.45
CA ASP A 58 -6.92 -8.55 1.39
C ASP A 58 -6.75 -9.42 2.64
N GLY A 59 -6.33 -10.69 2.45
CA GLY A 59 -6.02 -11.63 3.53
C GLY A 59 -4.98 -11.07 4.51
N SER A 60 -4.00 -10.33 3.98
CA SER A 60 -3.04 -9.56 4.77
C SER A 60 -2.33 -10.45 5.81
N PHE A 61 -1.79 -9.86 6.87
CA PHE A 61 -1.13 -10.63 7.93
C PHE A 61 -2.07 -11.65 8.60
N TYR A 62 -3.37 -11.39 8.67
CA TYR A 62 -4.32 -12.33 9.29
C TYR A 62 -4.39 -13.66 8.54
N GLU A 63 -4.42 -13.65 7.21
CA GLU A 63 -4.37 -14.88 6.41
C GLU A 63 -2.99 -15.54 6.52
N TRP A 64 -1.91 -14.78 6.37
CA TRP A 64 -0.54 -15.31 6.44
C TRP A 64 -0.23 -15.99 7.77
N ALA A 65 -0.53 -15.32 8.89
CA ALA A 65 -0.32 -15.88 10.23
C ALA A 65 -1.31 -16.99 10.59
N GLY A 66 -2.39 -17.15 9.82
CA GLY A 66 -3.36 -18.23 9.97
C GLY A 66 -2.88 -19.57 9.40
N ASP A 67 -1.87 -19.56 8.52
CA ASP A 67 -1.25 -20.76 7.98
C ASP A 67 0.01 -21.13 8.78
N PRO A 68 -0.01 -22.22 9.58
CA PRO A 68 1.14 -22.62 10.39
C PRO A 68 2.33 -23.13 9.57
N SER A 69 2.17 -23.35 8.27
CA SER A 69 3.26 -23.75 7.38
C SER A 69 4.10 -22.57 6.87
N LEU A 70 3.60 -21.34 7.03
CA LEU A 70 4.29 -20.12 6.59
C LEU A 70 5.23 -19.59 7.68
N PRO A 71 6.37 -18.99 7.29
CA PRO A 71 7.30 -18.40 8.25
C PRO A 71 6.74 -17.10 8.84
N LEU A 72 7.08 -16.86 10.10
CA LEU A 72 6.84 -15.61 10.83
C LEU A 72 8.16 -15.15 11.46
N GLU A 73 8.38 -13.84 11.50
CA GLU A 73 9.54 -13.19 12.14
C GLU A 73 9.12 -12.43 13.42
#